data_AF-A0A7Z0WTQ8-F1
#
_entry.id   AF-A0A7Z0WTQ8-F1
#
_cell.length_a   1.000
_cell.length_b   1.000
_cell.length_c   1.000
_cell.angle_alpha   90.00
_cell.angle_beta   90.00
_cell.angle_gamma   90.00
#
_symmetry.space_group_name_H-M   'P 1'
#
loop_
_entity.id
_entity.type
_entity.pdbx_description
1 polymer ?
#
loop_
_entity_poly.entity_id
_entity_poly.type
_entity_poly.pdbx_seq_one_letter_code
_entity_poly.pdbx_strand_id
1 'polypeptide(L)'
;MLTAHAVENVRFDQARFPSRGYNEDQVDDFLDDVVHSIHALNSTIAAQRKEIDRLKHWRQTTGTMERVTEAWEQDARARADAIVAAAQASAEEIRRVAATNAQHLVRTDSVALVAGIVDRLHSLRDGISAELDRLEDALAPRR
;
A
#
# COMPACT_ATOMS: atom_id res chain seq x y z
N MET A 1 43.52 -33.80 7.24
CA MET A 1 42.80 -33.14 8.36
C MET A 1 43.29 -33.78 9.64
N LEU A 2 43.79 -32.98 10.58
CA LEU A 2 44.20 -33.47 11.89
C LEU A 2 42.95 -33.64 12.75
N THR A 3 42.70 -34.84 13.26
CA THR A 3 41.58 -35.14 14.17
C THR A 3 42.16 -35.53 15.53
N ALA A 4 41.41 -35.31 16.61
CA ALA A 4 41.83 -35.71 17.96
C ALA A 4 42.21 -37.20 17.99
N HIS A 5 41.37 -38.06 17.41
CA HIS A 5 41.65 -39.49 17.28
C HIS A 5 42.93 -39.81 16.50
N ALA A 6 43.26 -39.04 15.45
CA ALA A 6 44.51 -39.24 14.72
C ALA A 6 45.74 -38.82 15.53
N VAL A 7 45.60 -37.83 16.43
CA VAL A 7 46.66 -37.38 17.34
C VAL A 7 46.85 -38.41 18.46
N GLU A 8 45.77 -38.93 19.05
CA GLU A 8 45.82 -39.97 20.11
C GLU A 8 46.48 -41.28 19.66
N ASN A 9 46.38 -41.60 18.36
CA ASN A 9 46.89 -42.87 17.81
C ASN A 9 48.20 -42.72 17.04
N VAL A 10 48.81 -41.53 17.02
CA VAL A 10 50.07 -41.32 16.31
C VAL A 10 51.20 -42.08 17.00
N ARG A 11 52.10 -42.68 16.22
CA ARG A 11 53.33 -43.30 16.73
C ARG A 11 54.54 -42.67 16.04
N PHE A 12 55.52 -42.27 16.84
CA PHE A 12 56.79 -41.73 16.35
C PHE A 12 57.87 -42.81 16.35
N ASP A 13 58.75 -42.75 15.35
CA ASP A 13 59.93 -43.62 15.28
C ASP A 13 61.00 -43.16 16.29
N GLN A 14 61.78 -44.12 16.79
CA GLN A 14 62.92 -43.82 17.66
C GLN A 14 64.01 -43.04 16.91
N ALA A 15 64.69 -42.14 17.62
CA ALA A 15 65.78 -41.36 17.05
C ALA A 15 66.95 -42.26 16.59
N ARG A 16 67.49 -41.99 15.38
CA ARG A 16 68.68 -42.69 14.87
C ARG A 16 69.95 -42.21 15.59
N PHE A 17 70.74 -43.17 16.08
CA PHE A 17 72.06 -42.91 16.64
C PHE A 17 72.96 -42.17 15.63
N PRO A 18 73.74 -41.16 16.04
CA PRO A 18 74.01 -40.67 17.40
C PRO A 18 73.05 -39.57 17.92
N SER A 19 71.92 -39.32 17.25
CA SER A 19 71.01 -38.24 17.61
C SER A 19 70.21 -38.58 18.87
N ARG A 20 70.04 -37.61 19.78
CA ARG A 20 69.07 -37.72 20.89
C ARG A 20 67.70 -37.25 20.39
N GLY A 21 66.67 -38.05 20.65
CA GLY A 21 65.27 -37.71 20.36
C GLY A 21 64.65 -36.80 21.43
N TYR A 22 63.38 -36.46 21.23
CA TYR A 22 62.57 -35.79 22.24
C TYR A 22 62.30 -36.73 23.43
N ASN A 23 62.03 -36.15 24.60
CA ASN A 23 61.58 -36.91 25.76
C ASN A 23 60.12 -37.35 25.53
N GLU A 24 59.86 -38.65 25.71
CA GLU A 24 58.55 -39.26 25.43
C GLU A 24 57.45 -38.65 26.29
N ASP A 25 57.64 -38.57 27.61
CA ASP A 25 56.68 -37.97 28.55
C ASP A 25 56.30 -36.54 28.16
N GLN A 26 57.28 -35.71 27.74
CA GLN A 26 57.03 -34.34 27.31
C GLN A 26 56.26 -34.25 25.99
N VAL A 27 56.47 -35.22 25.09
CA VAL A 27 55.73 -35.28 23.82
C VAL A 27 54.30 -35.72 24.10
N ASP A 28 54.10 -36.71 24.97
CA ASP A 28 52.77 -37.20 25.34
C ASP A 28 51.94 -36.10 26.03
N ASP A 29 52.50 -35.40 27.01
CA ASP A 29 51.85 -34.26 27.68
C ASP A 29 51.42 -33.18 26.66
N PHE A 30 52.27 -32.89 25.67
CA PHE A 30 51.94 -31.93 24.61
C PHE A 30 50.83 -32.45 23.67
N LEU A 31 50.82 -33.74 23.34
CA LEU A 31 49.78 -34.32 22.50
C LEU A 31 48.42 -34.31 23.21
N ASP A 32 48.37 -34.51 24.53
CA ASP A 32 47.15 -34.39 25.33
C ASP A 32 46.57 -32.98 25.26
N ASP A 33 47.41 -31.94 25.41
CA ASP A 33 47.00 -30.54 25.26
C ASP A 33 46.47 -30.22 23.85
N VAL A 34 47.10 -30.79 22.82
CA VAL A 34 46.68 -30.66 21.42
C VAL A 34 45.32 -31.33 21.21
N VAL A 35 45.12 -32.54 21.73
CA VAL A 35 43.85 -33.28 21.67
C VAL A 35 42.75 -32.47 22.36
N HIS A 36 43.01 -31.97 23.57
CA HIS A 36 42.07 -31.13 24.31
C HIS A 36 41.67 -29.89 23.51
N SER A 37 42.66 -29.20 22.91
CA SER A 37 42.44 -28.02 22.08
C SER A 37 41.60 -28.33 20.84
N ILE A 38 41.86 -29.44 20.16
CA ILE A 38 41.07 -29.87 19.00
C ILE A 38 39.61 -30.14 19.39
N HIS A 39 39.37 -30.78 20.53
CA HIS A 39 38.02 -31.01 21.04
C HIS A 39 37.28 -29.70 21.38
N ALA A 40 37.96 -28.77 22.05
CA ALA A 40 37.39 -27.46 22.40
C ALA A 40 37.02 -26.64 21.14
N LEU A 41 37.90 -26.63 20.14
CA LEU A 41 37.65 -25.95 18.86
C LEU A 41 36.49 -26.58 18.09
N ASN A 42 36.44 -27.91 18.00
CA ASN A 42 35.35 -28.62 17.33
C ASN A 42 33.99 -28.35 18.00
N SER A 43 33.97 -28.30 19.33
CA SER A 43 32.77 -27.98 20.11
C SER A 43 32.30 -26.54 19.83
N THR A 44 33.23 -25.59 19.76
CA THR A 44 32.94 -24.20 19.41
C THR A 44 32.39 -24.07 17.99
N ILE A 45 33.01 -24.73 17.02
CA ILE A 45 32.54 -24.75 15.62
C ILE A 45 31.13 -25.34 15.53
N ALA A 46 30.85 -26.42 16.26
CA ALA A 46 29.53 -27.04 16.28
C ALA A 46 28.47 -26.09 16.88
N ALA A 47 28.80 -25.39 17.97
CA ALA A 47 27.91 -24.40 18.57
C ALA A 47 27.66 -23.21 17.62
N GLN A 48 28.71 -22.68 17.00
CA GLN A 48 28.60 -21.59 16.02
C GLN A 48 27.78 -21.99 14.80
N ARG A 49 27.92 -23.23 14.30
CA ARG A 49 27.10 -23.75 13.20
C ARG A 49 25.63 -23.78 13.57
N LYS A 50 25.28 -24.27 14.76
CA LYS A 50 23.89 -24.25 15.26
C LYS A 50 23.33 -22.83 15.30
N GLU A 51 24.13 -21.86 15.74
CA GLU A 51 23.68 -20.46 15.79
C GLU A 51 23.52 -19.86 14.39
N ILE A 52 24.42 -20.16 13.45
CA ILE A 52 24.27 -19.77 12.05
C ILE A 52 22.98 -20.35 11.46
N ASP A 53 22.69 -21.63 11.71
CA ASP A 53 21.49 -22.28 11.20
C ASP A 53 20.22 -21.68 11.80
N ARG A 54 20.25 -21.37 13.11
CA ARG A 54 19.19 -20.63 13.79
C ARG A 54 18.96 -19.26 13.16
N LEU A 55 20.02 -18.48 12.94
CA LEU A 55 19.95 -17.14 12.35
C LEU A 55 19.45 -17.18 10.90
N LYS A 56 19.86 -18.19 10.12
CA LYS A 56 19.35 -18.42 8.77
C LYS A 56 17.86 -18.72 8.79
N HIS A 57 17.43 -19.60 9.71
CA HIS A 57 16.03 -19.95 9.85
C HIS A 57 15.18 -18.74 10.24
N TRP A 58 15.66 -17.93 11.20
CA TRP A 58 15.01 -16.69 11.60
C TRP A 58 14.92 -15.68 10.45
N ARG A 59 15.97 -15.54 9.63
CA ARG A 59 15.95 -14.65 8.46
C ARG A 59 14.89 -15.08 7.43
N GLN A 60 14.76 -16.38 7.18
CA GLN A 60 13.78 -16.91 6.23
C GLN A 60 12.34 -16.70 6.70
N THR A 61 12.09 -16.89 8.00
CA THR A 61 10.77 -16.63 8.60
C THR A 61 10.45 -15.14 8.64
N THR A 62 11.42 -14.31 9.03
CA THR A 62 11.25 -12.85 9.11
C THR A 62 11.07 -12.22 7.72
N GLY A 63 11.84 -12.63 6.71
CA GLY A 63 11.65 -12.16 5.34
C GLY A 63 10.36 -12.66 4.68
N THR A 64 9.69 -13.66 5.27
CA THR A 64 8.32 -14.03 4.88
C THR A 64 7.31 -13.08 5.50
N MET A 65 7.52 -12.66 6.75
CA MET A 65 6.68 -11.66 7.40
C MET A 65 6.82 -10.28 6.75
N GLU A 66 8.03 -9.86 6.37
CA GLU A 66 8.30 -8.58 5.71
C GLU A 66 7.60 -8.47 4.33
N ARG A 67 7.65 -9.53 3.52
CA ARG A 67 6.91 -9.59 2.25
C ARG A 67 5.40 -9.60 2.46
N VAL A 68 4.91 -10.22 3.54
CA VAL A 68 3.49 -10.19 3.89
C VAL A 68 3.06 -8.77 4.31
N THR A 69 3.89 -8.05 5.06
CA THR A 69 3.62 -6.65 5.41
C THR A 69 3.65 -5.72 4.20
N GLU A 70 4.63 -5.87 3.31
CA GLU A 70 4.69 -5.10 2.04
C GLU A 70 3.48 -5.38 1.15
N ALA A 71 3.06 -6.65 1.04
CA ALA A 71 1.88 -7.02 0.27
C ALA A 71 0.59 -6.43 0.86
N TRP A 72 0.47 -6.37 2.19
CA TRP A 72 -0.67 -5.75 2.85
C TRP A 72 -0.67 -4.23 2.73
N GLU A 73 0.49 -3.58 2.77
CA GLU A 73 0.61 -2.15 2.51
C GLU A 73 0.20 -1.81 1.07
N GLN A 74 0.62 -2.62 0.09
CA GLN A 74 0.22 -2.46 -1.30
C GLN A 74 -1.29 -2.66 -1.50
N ASP A 75 -1.89 -3.70 -0.90
CA ASP A 75 -3.34 -3.92 -0.95
C ASP A 75 -4.12 -2.78 -0.28
N ALA A 76 -3.67 -2.32 0.89
CA ALA A 76 -4.27 -1.19 1.60
C ALA A 76 -4.22 0.09 0.75
N ARG A 77 -3.10 0.35 0.07
CA ARG A 77 -2.96 1.50 -0.83
C ARG A 77 -3.86 1.39 -2.05
N ALA A 78 -3.91 0.23 -2.69
CA ALA A 78 -4.81 -0.01 -3.82
C ALA A 78 -6.29 0.19 -3.44
N ARG A 79 -6.69 -0.27 -2.24
CA ARG A 79 -8.05 -0.03 -1.72
C ARG A 79 -8.32 1.44 -1.44
N ALA A 80 -7.36 2.16 -0.86
CA ALA A 80 -7.50 3.59 -0.61
C ALA A 80 -7.69 4.36 -1.93
N ASP A 81 -6.87 4.06 -2.94
CA ASP A 81 -6.97 4.67 -4.27
C ASP A 81 -8.32 4.35 -4.93
N ALA A 82 -8.82 3.12 -4.79
CA ALA A 82 -10.13 2.72 -5.30
C ALA A 82 -11.29 3.49 -4.63
N ILE A 83 -11.22 3.71 -3.31
CA ILE A 83 -12.21 4.51 -2.57
C ILE A 83 -12.20 5.96 -3.04
N VAL A 84 -11.02 6.56 -3.20
CA VAL A 84 -10.88 7.94 -3.68
C VAL A 84 -11.45 8.07 -5.09
N ALA A 85 -11.12 7.14 -6.00
CA ALA A 85 -11.65 7.13 -7.36
C ALA A 85 -13.18 6.99 -7.38
N ALA A 86 -13.74 6.09 -6.55
CA ALA A 86 -15.18 5.92 -6.43
C ALA A 86 -15.86 7.21 -5.90
N ALA A 87 -15.30 7.82 -4.86
CA ALA A 87 -15.81 9.07 -4.30
C ALA A 87 -15.77 10.22 -5.32
N GLN A 88 -14.69 10.32 -6.11
CA GLN A 88 -14.57 11.31 -7.19
C GLN A 88 -15.61 11.09 -8.29
N ALA A 89 -15.84 9.84 -8.69
CA ALA A 89 -16.87 9.50 -9.67
C ALA A 89 -18.28 9.89 -9.18
N SER A 90 -18.62 9.54 -7.93
CA SER A 90 -19.89 9.93 -7.33
C SER A 90 -20.04 11.45 -7.19
N ALA A 91 -18.97 12.17 -6.82
CA ALA A 91 -19.00 13.63 -6.73
C ALA A 91 -19.26 14.29 -8.09
N GLU A 92 -18.65 13.75 -9.16
CA GLU A 92 -18.87 14.23 -10.52
C GLU A 92 -20.30 13.96 -10.99
N GLU A 93 -20.87 12.80 -10.65
CA GLU A 93 -22.26 12.49 -10.95
C GLU A 93 -23.23 13.43 -10.23
N ILE A 94 -23.00 13.70 -8.93
CA ILE A 94 -23.78 14.68 -8.16
C ILE A 94 -23.70 16.06 -8.82
N ARG A 95 -22.51 16.50 -9.25
CA ARG A 95 -22.33 17.78 -9.94
C ARG A 95 -23.12 17.84 -11.25
N ARG A 96 -23.09 16.79 -12.05
CA ARG A 96 -23.85 16.71 -13.31
C ARG A 96 -25.35 16.81 -13.06
N VAL A 97 -25.87 16.02 -12.12
CA VAL A 97 -27.30 16.04 -11.76
C VAL A 97 -27.70 17.42 -11.25
N ALA A 98 -26.89 18.02 -10.37
CA ALA A 98 -27.13 19.37 -9.87
C ALA A 98 -27.14 20.42 -10.99
N ALA A 99 -26.22 20.34 -11.96
CA ALA A 99 -26.17 21.24 -13.09
C ALA A 99 -27.42 21.10 -13.99
N THR A 100 -27.85 19.87 -14.27
CA THR A 100 -29.09 19.61 -15.03
C THR A 100 -30.30 20.17 -14.29
N ASN A 101 -30.42 19.92 -12.99
CA ASN A 101 -31.54 20.43 -12.18
C ASN A 101 -31.57 21.97 -12.16
N ALA A 102 -30.42 22.63 -12.02
CA ALA A 102 -30.33 24.08 -12.06
C ALA A 102 -30.80 24.65 -13.42
N GLN A 103 -30.43 24.02 -14.54
CA GLN A 103 -30.90 24.41 -15.87
C GLN A 103 -32.42 24.28 -16.02
N HIS A 104 -33.00 23.20 -15.48
CA HIS A 104 -34.45 23.02 -15.49
C HIS A 104 -35.17 24.10 -14.70
N LEU A 105 -34.69 24.46 -13.51
CA LEU A 105 -35.28 25.52 -12.69
C LEU A 105 -35.24 26.89 -13.41
N VAL A 106 -34.07 27.28 -13.94
CA VAL A 106 -33.92 28.55 -14.68
C VAL A 106 -34.87 28.61 -15.88
N ARG A 107 -35.02 27.49 -16.60
CA ARG A 107 -35.94 27.39 -17.74
C ARG A 107 -37.40 27.54 -17.29
N THR A 108 -37.81 26.89 -16.21
CA THR A 108 -39.18 26.99 -15.68
C THR A 108 -39.50 28.41 -15.24
N ASP A 109 -38.59 29.07 -14.52
CA ASP A 109 -38.77 30.47 -14.09
C ASP A 109 -38.90 31.41 -15.30
N SER A 110 -38.06 31.20 -16.33
CA SER A 110 -38.13 31.98 -17.57
C SER A 110 -39.46 31.82 -18.30
N VAL A 111 -40.00 30.60 -18.35
CA VAL A 111 -41.31 30.32 -18.96
C VAL A 111 -42.44 31.00 -18.17
N ALA A 112 -42.39 30.95 -16.84
CA ALA A 112 -43.38 31.61 -15.99
C ALA A 112 -43.37 33.15 -16.18
N LEU A 113 -42.17 33.75 -16.27
CA LEU A 113 -42.03 35.19 -16.55
C LEU A 113 -42.62 35.56 -17.91
N VAL A 114 -42.34 34.79 -18.96
CA VAL A 114 -42.88 35.04 -20.31
C VAL A 114 -44.40 34.90 -20.32
N ALA A 115 -44.95 33.87 -19.67
CA ALA A 115 -46.40 33.70 -19.56
C ALA A 115 -47.08 34.91 -18.92
N GLY A 116 -46.53 35.44 -17.81
CA GLY A 116 -47.07 36.63 -17.16
C GLY A 116 -46.98 37.90 -18.01
N ILE A 117 -45.94 38.04 -18.84
CA ILE A 117 -45.84 39.15 -19.81
C ILE A 117 -46.94 39.03 -20.87
N VAL A 118 -47.17 37.82 -21.40
CA VAL A 118 -48.21 37.56 -22.40
C VAL A 118 -49.60 37.86 -21.84
N ASP A 119 -49.90 37.42 -20.60
CA ASP A 119 -51.18 37.71 -19.95
C ASP A 119 -51.41 39.22 -19.78
N ARG A 120 -50.35 39.97 -19.43
CA ARG A 120 -50.44 41.44 -19.32
C ARG A 120 -50.67 42.10 -20.68
N LEU A 121 -50.02 41.62 -21.75
CA LEU A 121 -50.25 42.11 -23.11
C LEU A 121 -51.68 41.83 -23.58
N HIS A 122 -52.23 40.66 -23.28
CA HIS A 122 -53.63 40.33 -23.56
C HIS A 122 -54.57 41.27 -22.80
N SER A 123 -54.36 41.48 -21.50
CA SER A 123 -55.19 42.41 -20.72
C SER A 123 -55.12 43.85 -21.25
N LEU A 124 -53.93 44.32 -21.68
CA LEU A 124 -53.77 45.64 -22.30
C LEU A 124 -54.54 45.72 -23.63
N ARG A 125 -54.38 44.72 -24.50
CA ARG A 125 -55.09 44.66 -25.77
C ARG A 125 -56.60 44.68 -25.55
N ASP A 126 -57.10 43.83 -24.66
CA ASP A 126 -58.54 43.71 -24.39
C ASP A 126 -59.08 45.03 -23.79
N GLY A 127 -58.29 45.71 -22.95
CA GLY A 127 -58.61 47.04 -22.44
C GLY A 127 -58.63 48.13 -23.52
N ILE A 128 -57.65 48.13 -24.44
CA ILE A 128 -57.63 49.04 -25.59
C ILE A 128 -58.84 48.78 -26.50
N SER A 129 -59.14 47.52 -26.80
CA SER A 129 -60.31 47.13 -27.59
C SER A 129 -61.60 47.61 -26.94
N ALA A 130 -61.78 47.40 -25.64
CA ALA A 130 -62.96 47.88 -24.93
C ALA A 130 -63.08 49.42 -24.92
N GLU A 131 -61.96 50.14 -24.85
CA GLU A 131 -61.97 51.60 -24.94
C GLU A 131 -62.26 52.08 -26.37
N LEU A 132 -61.78 51.34 -27.38
CA LEU A 132 -62.10 51.59 -28.78
C LEU A 132 -63.61 51.42 -29.02
N ASP A 133 -64.19 50.32 -28.53
CA ASP A 133 -65.63 50.04 -28.62
C ASP A 133 -66.46 51.13 -27.93
N ARG A 134 -66.04 51.60 -26.75
CA ARG A 134 -66.70 52.72 -26.05
C ARG A 134 -66.65 54.02 -26.84
N LEU A 135 -65.51 54.32 -27.47
CA LEU A 135 -65.36 55.51 -28.29
C LEU A 135 -66.22 55.41 -29.56
N GLU A 136 -66.33 54.23 -30.17
CA GLU A 136 -67.24 53.98 -31.29
C GLU A 136 -68.71 54.14 -30.88
N ASP A 137 -69.13 53.58 -29.75
CA ASP A 137 -70.48 53.77 -29.19
C ASP A 137 -70.79 55.23 -28.86
N ALA A 138 -69.81 55.99 -28.34
CA ALA A 138 -69.96 57.41 -28.04
C ALA A 138 -70.03 58.30 -29.30
N LEU A 139 -69.42 57.85 -30.41
CA LEU A 139 -69.46 58.49 -31.73
C LEU A 139 -70.64 58.02 -32.60
N ALA A 140 -71.36 56.98 -32.18
CA ALA A 140 -72.56 56.52 -32.87
C ALA A 140 -73.65 57.62 -32.86
N PRO A 141 -74.22 57.97 -34.03
CA PRO A 141 -75.14 59.09 -34.13
C PRO A 141 -76.42 58.81 -33.34
N ARG A 142 -76.77 59.70 -32.39
CA ARG A 142 -78.10 59.74 -31.77
C ARG A 142 -79.12 60.11 -32.85
N ARG A 143 -79.79 59.12 -33.43
CA ARG A 143 -80.97 59.28 -34.26
C ARG A 143 -81.97 58.17 -34.00
#